data_AF-A0A2N3BYK7-F1
#
_entry.id   AF-A0A2N3BYK7-F1
#
_cell.length_a   1.000
_cell.length_b   1.000
_cell.length_c   1.000
_cell.angle_alpha   90.00
_cell.angle_beta   90.00
_cell.angle_gamma   90.00
#
_symmetry.space_group_name_H-M   'P 1'
#
loop_
_entity.id
_entity.type
_entity.pdbx_description
1 polymer ?
#
loop_
_entity_poly.entity_id
_entity_poly.type
_entity_poly.pdbx_seq_one_letter_code
_entity_poly.pdbx_strand_id
1 'polypeptide(L)'
;PARARDFARATGRLAKTDSIDAAMLADMARALRPACEPAPAPEREALARLHKRRDQLVAMRKQERTRLAAIDDPVMVEDVEAHIAWLSTRIVEIERQTRDLIASAVLLTEEQNLLRSVPGIGPVAAATLMALMPELGTRSPKTIAALAGLAPFNVDSGQFRGKRVIKGGRRRIREALYMAAITAVRSKHRFARIYK
;
A
#
# COMPACT_ATOMS: atom_id res chain seq x y z
N PRO A 1 -3.82 12.80 7.58
CA PRO A 1 -2.89 13.94 7.46
C PRO A 1 -3.50 15.20 6.80
N ALA A 2 -4.03 15.11 5.58
CA ALA A 2 -4.57 16.29 4.86
C ALA A 2 -5.71 16.98 5.62
N ARG A 3 -6.73 16.22 6.07
CA ARG A 3 -7.86 16.77 6.84
C ARG A 3 -7.43 17.51 8.11
N ALA A 4 -6.46 16.97 8.85
CA ALA A 4 -5.91 17.62 10.03
C ALA A 4 -5.19 18.94 9.68
N ARG A 5 -4.44 18.96 8.57
CA ARG A 5 -3.78 20.17 8.07
C ARG A 5 -4.80 21.22 7.61
N ASP A 6 -5.85 20.80 6.92
CA ASP A 6 -6.91 21.68 6.43
C ASP A 6 -7.73 22.25 7.61
N PHE A 7 -8.01 21.43 8.63
CA PHE A 7 -8.64 21.89 9.88
C PHE A 7 -7.75 22.88 10.64
N ALA A 8 -6.44 22.61 10.75
CA ALA A 8 -5.50 23.54 11.36
C ALA A 8 -5.47 24.89 10.63
N ARG A 9 -5.45 24.88 9.28
CA ARG A 9 -5.53 26.09 8.46
C ARG A 9 -6.86 26.83 8.66
N ALA A 10 -7.97 26.13 8.64
CA ALA A 10 -9.31 26.71 8.84
C ALA A 10 -9.47 27.32 10.25
N THR A 11 -8.73 26.81 11.25
CA THR A 11 -8.74 27.30 12.64
C THR A 11 -7.59 28.25 12.97
N GLY A 12 -6.81 28.70 11.97
CA GLY A 12 -5.72 29.68 12.15
C GLY A 12 -4.46 29.14 12.84
N ARG A 13 -4.34 27.82 13.04
CA ARG A 13 -3.20 27.20 13.71
C ARG A 13 -2.09 26.89 12.71
N LEU A 14 -1.17 27.84 12.55
CA LEU A 14 -0.05 27.74 11.61
C LEU A 14 1.24 27.21 12.25
N ALA A 15 1.46 27.52 13.53
CA ALA A 15 2.59 27.02 14.31
C ALA A 15 2.48 25.51 14.55
N LYS A 16 3.62 24.84 14.69
CA LYS A 16 3.69 23.38 14.85
C LYS A 16 4.62 23.01 16.00
N THR A 17 4.03 22.49 17.06
CA THR A 17 4.69 21.77 18.15
C THR A 17 3.85 20.55 18.51
N ASP A 18 4.42 19.54 19.17
CA ASP A 18 3.66 18.34 19.55
C ASP A 18 2.44 18.68 20.42
N SER A 19 2.57 19.66 21.32
CA SER A 19 1.47 20.14 22.16
C SER A 19 0.36 20.83 21.36
N ILE A 20 0.71 21.69 20.39
CA ILE A 20 -0.25 22.38 19.52
C ILE A 20 -0.95 21.37 18.60
N ASP A 21 -0.21 20.42 18.04
CA ASP A 21 -0.75 19.38 17.16
C ASP A 21 -1.72 18.47 17.94
N ALA A 22 -1.38 18.06 19.17
CA ALA A 22 -2.27 17.27 20.02
C ALA A 22 -3.58 18.00 20.35
N ALA A 23 -3.51 19.27 20.75
CA ALA A 23 -4.69 20.09 21.03
C ALA A 23 -5.56 20.29 19.77
N MET A 24 -4.94 20.57 18.62
CA MET A 24 -5.63 20.71 17.33
C MET A 24 -6.35 19.42 16.92
N LEU A 25 -5.72 18.26 17.10
CA LEU A 25 -6.35 16.96 16.81
C LEU A 25 -7.53 16.67 17.74
N ALA A 26 -7.43 17.01 19.02
CA ALA A 26 -8.54 16.88 19.98
C ALA A 26 -9.72 17.76 19.59
N ASP A 27 -9.47 19.02 19.20
CA ASP A 27 -10.51 19.92 18.71
C ASP A 27 -11.14 19.43 17.41
N MET A 28 -10.34 18.92 16.48
CA MET A 28 -10.82 18.31 15.25
C MET A 28 -11.72 17.11 15.55
N ALA A 29 -11.32 16.24 16.48
CA ALA A 29 -12.12 15.08 16.87
C ALA A 29 -13.45 15.50 17.51
N ARG A 30 -13.44 16.52 18.38
CA ARG A 30 -14.67 17.06 19.01
C ARG A 30 -15.62 17.68 17.98
N ALA A 31 -15.08 18.38 17.00
CA ALA A 31 -15.85 19.04 15.94
C ALA A 31 -16.42 18.05 14.92
N LEU A 32 -15.59 17.12 14.42
CA LEU A 32 -15.97 16.21 13.34
C LEU A 32 -16.61 14.91 13.82
N ARG A 33 -16.42 14.55 15.11
CA ARG A 33 -16.92 13.32 15.74
C ARG A 33 -16.73 12.09 14.84
N PRO A 34 -15.49 11.80 14.40
CA PRO A 34 -15.27 10.65 13.54
C PRO A 34 -15.66 9.36 14.25
N ALA A 35 -16.18 8.38 13.50
CA ALA A 35 -16.47 7.07 14.05
C ALA A 35 -15.19 6.42 14.61
N CYS A 36 -15.29 5.81 15.79
CA CYS A 36 -14.21 5.03 16.37
C CYS A 36 -13.97 3.78 15.51
N GLU A 37 -12.74 3.58 15.06
CA GLU A 37 -12.32 2.36 14.38
C GLU A 37 -11.73 1.39 15.42
N PRO A 38 -12.03 0.08 15.32
CA PRO A 38 -11.47 -0.90 16.23
C PRO A 38 -9.94 -1.00 16.07
N ALA A 39 -9.26 -1.37 17.15
CA ALA A 39 -7.84 -1.65 17.08
C ALA A 39 -7.57 -2.80 16.08
N PRO A 40 -6.47 -2.72 15.31
CA PRO A 40 -6.12 -3.81 14.40
C PRO A 40 -5.85 -5.11 15.16
N ALA A 41 -6.26 -6.25 14.59
CA ALA A 41 -5.92 -7.55 15.15
C ALA A 41 -4.39 -7.75 15.16
N PRO A 42 -3.79 -8.36 16.21
CA PRO A 42 -2.34 -8.53 16.34
C PRO A 42 -1.67 -9.20 15.14
N GLU A 43 -2.34 -10.16 14.52
CA GLU A 43 -1.85 -10.89 13.34
C GLU A 43 -1.82 -9.98 12.11
N ARG A 44 -2.78 -9.07 11.96
CA ARG A 44 -2.76 -8.06 10.88
C ARG A 44 -1.64 -7.06 11.07
N GLU A 45 -1.38 -6.63 12.31
CA GLU A 45 -0.22 -5.78 12.58
C GLU A 45 1.10 -6.47 12.29
N ALA A 46 1.22 -7.75 12.68
CA ALA A 46 2.38 -8.56 12.35
C ALA A 46 2.57 -8.69 10.83
N LEU A 47 1.49 -8.92 10.09
CA LEU A 47 1.50 -8.97 8.63
C LEU A 47 1.94 -7.63 8.02
N ALA A 48 1.45 -6.51 8.56
CA ALA A 48 1.86 -5.17 8.13
C ALA A 48 3.34 -4.90 8.39
N ARG A 49 3.89 -5.36 9.53
CA ARG A 49 5.32 -5.25 9.84
C ARG A 49 6.19 -6.05 8.86
N LEU A 50 5.83 -7.31 8.60
CA LEU A 50 6.53 -8.17 7.63
C LEU A 50 6.48 -7.57 6.23
N HIS A 51 5.30 -7.12 5.80
CA HIS A 51 5.11 -6.48 4.50
C HIS A 51 5.96 -5.21 4.35
N LYS A 52 5.95 -4.33 5.36
CA LYS A 52 6.79 -3.12 5.39
C LYS A 52 8.27 -3.47 5.25
N ARG A 53 8.75 -4.49 5.98
CA ARG A 53 10.15 -4.91 5.91
C ARG A 53 10.50 -5.49 4.54
N ARG A 54 9.63 -6.30 3.95
CA ARG A 54 9.81 -6.82 2.58
C ARG A 54 10.00 -5.68 1.59
N ASP A 55 9.13 -4.66 1.63
CA ASP A 55 9.18 -3.53 0.71
C ASP A 55 10.47 -2.72 0.87
N GLN A 56 10.98 -2.54 2.10
CA GLN A 56 12.28 -1.91 2.34
C GLN A 56 13.42 -2.70 1.68
N LEU A 57 13.47 -4.02 1.88
CA LEU A 57 14.52 -4.86 1.30
C LEU A 57 14.45 -4.91 -0.23
N VAL A 58 13.24 -4.95 -0.80
CA VAL A 58 13.04 -4.88 -2.25
C VAL A 58 13.51 -3.54 -2.80
N ALA A 59 13.26 -2.43 -2.10
CA ALA A 59 13.72 -1.11 -2.49
C ALA A 59 15.25 -0.99 -2.43
N MET A 60 15.88 -1.50 -1.37
CA MET A 60 17.35 -1.57 -1.24
C MET A 60 17.94 -2.39 -2.39
N ARG A 61 17.41 -3.59 -2.66
CA ARG A 61 17.90 -4.44 -3.77
C ARG A 61 17.75 -3.76 -5.12
N LYS A 62 16.67 -3.00 -5.32
CA LYS A 62 16.49 -2.20 -6.53
C LYS A 62 17.58 -1.14 -6.66
N GLN A 63 17.90 -0.43 -5.57
CA GLN A 63 18.98 0.56 -5.57
C GLN A 63 20.34 -0.07 -5.89
N GLU A 64 20.67 -1.21 -5.29
CA GLU A 64 21.93 -1.91 -5.59
C GLU A 64 22.01 -2.36 -7.04
N ARG A 65 20.93 -2.88 -7.62
CA ARG A 65 20.88 -3.21 -9.05
C ARG A 65 21.12 -2.01 -9.95
N THR A 66 20.60 -0.85 -9.57
CA THR A 66 20.85 0.39 -10.32
C THR A 66 22.31 0.82 -10.20
N ARG A 67 22.94 0.67 -9.03
CA ARG A 67 24.37 0.96 -8.83
C ARG A 67 25.25 0.00 -9.63
N LEU A 68 24.96 -1.30 -9.58
CA LEU A 68 25.69 -2.34 -10.32
C LEU A 68 25.78 -2.03 -11.82
N ALA A 69 24.72 -1.48 -12.40
CA ALA A 69 24.69 -1.11 -13.82
C ALA A 69 25.59 0.08 -14.20
N ALA A 70 26.19 0.77 -13.22
CA ALA A 70 27.01 1.97 -13.39
C ALA A 70 28.43 1.84 -12.79
N ILE A 71 28.83 0.64 -12.36
CA ILE A 71 30.15 0.37 -11.77
C ILE A 71 30.99 -0.37 -12.80
N ASP A 72 32.22 0.12 -13.02
CA ASP A 72 33.20 -0.50 -13.93
C ASP A 72 34.33 -1.22 -13.17
N ASP A 73 34.49 -0.95 -11.87
CA ASP A 73 35.52 -1.58 -11.03
C ASP A 73 35.13 -3.02 -10.61
N PRO A 74 35.92 -4.04 -10.96
CA PRO A 74 35.56 -5.44 -10.70
C PRO A 74 35.38 -5.80 -9.21
N VAL A 75 36.15 -5.17 -8.31
CA VAL A 75 36.07 -5.46 -6.87
C VAL A 75 34.75 -4.89 -6.31
N MET A 76 34.37 -3.68 -6.73
CA MET A 76 33.10 -3.08 -6.36
C MET A 76 31.90 -3.82 -6.97
N VAL A 77 32.03 -4.38 -8.18
CA VAL A 77 31.02 -5.25 -8.78
C VAL A 77 30.76 -6.46 -7.88
N GLU A 78 31.81 -7.17 -7.46
CA GLU A 78 31.69 -8.37 -6.62
C GLU A 78 31.01 -8.06 -5.27
N ASP A 79 31.39 -6.95 -4.61
CA ASP A 79 30.77 -6.51 -3.36
C ASP A 79 29.26 -6.22 -3.51
N VAL A 80 28.88 -5.48 -4.55
CA VAL A 80 27.47 -5.14 -4.81
C VAL A 80 26.65 -6.37 -5.18
N GLU A 81 27.22 -7.31 -5.94
CA GLU A 81 26.59 -8.59 -6.24
C GLU A 81 26.34 -9.42 -4.98
N ALA A 82 27.33 -9.50 -4.08
CA ALA A 82 27.20 -10.17 -2.79
C ALA A 82 26.06 -9.54 -1.95
N HIS A 83 25.96 -8.21 -1.92
CA HIS A 83 24.87 -7.53 -1.21
C HIS A 83 23.50 -7.79 -1.86
N ILE A 84 23.40 -7.81 -3.19
CA ILE A 84 22.15 -8.18 -3.91
C ILE A 84 21.73 -9.61 -3.59
N ALA A 85 22.69 -10.54 -3.52
CA ALA A 85 22.43 -11.93 -3.15
C ALA A 85 21.90 -12.02 -1.71
N TRP A 86 22.55 -11.35 -0.76
CA TRP A 86 22.09 -11.29 0.63
C TRP A 86 20.68 -10.70 0.75
N LEU A 87 20.40 -9.58 0.09
CA LEU A 87 19.09 -8.94 0.08
C LEU A 87 18.02 -9.88 -0.50
N SER A 88 18.36 -10.62 -1.56
CA SER A 88 17.44 -11.58 -2.18
C SER A 88 17.09 -12.72 -1.22
N THR A 89 18.07 -13.29 -0.53
CA THR A 89 17.85 -14.31 0.51
C THR A 89 16.97 -13.77 1.64
N ARG A 90 17.22 -12.55 2.12
CA ARG A 90 16.39 -11.92 3.17
C ARG A 90 14.95 -11.67 2.71
N ILE A 91 14.73 -11.31 1.44
CA ILE A 91 13.38 -11.15 0.89
C ILE A 91 12.64 -12.49 0.90
N VAL A 92 13.28 -13.59 0.45
CA VAL A 92 12.66 -14.93 0.46
C VAL A 92 12.28 -15.35 1.88
N GLU A 93 13.15 -15.09 2.85
CA GLU A 93 12.89 -15.42 4.25
C GLU A 93 11.68 -14.63 4.81
N ILE A 94 11.58 -13.33 4.55
CA ILE A 94 10.40 -12.53 4.95
C ILE A 94 9.12 -13.02 4.25
N GLU A 95 9.21 -13.42 2.98
CA GLU A 95 8.08 -14.00 2.26
C GLU A 95 7.66 -15.35 2.84
N ARG A 96 8.60 -16.16 3.32
CA ARG A 96 8.32 -17.40 4.06
C ARG A 96 7.60 -17.11 5.37
N GLN A 97 8.14 -16.22 6.21
CA GLN A 97 7.51 -15.80 7.46
C GLN A 97 6.10 -15.24 7.26
N THR A 98 5.88 -14.51 6.15
CA THR A 98 4.56 -14.01 5.76
C THR A 98 3.59 -15.16 5.46
N ARG A 99 4.03 -16.19 4.73
CA ARG A 99 3.20 -17.37 4.45
C ARG A 99 2.89 -18.14 5.73
N ASP A 100 3.87 -18.34 6.59
CA ASP A 100 3.70 -19.07 7.84
C ASP A 100 2.71 -18.35 8.77
N LEU A 101 2.79 -17.02 8.88
CA LEU A 101 1.84 -16.22 9.66
C LEU A 101 0.41 -16.28 9.11
N ILE A 102 0.25 -16.30 7.78
CA ILE A 102 -1.08 -16.44 7.17
C ILE A 102 -1.62 -17.85 7.44
N ALA A 103 -0.78 -18.88 7.34
CA ALA A 103 -1.15 -20.27 7.59
C ALA A 103 -1.46 -20.55 9.07
N SER A 104 -0.89 -19.79 10.01
CA SER A 104 -1.14 -19.98 11.44
C SER A 104 -2.53 -19.52 11.90
N ALA A 105 -3.29 -18.81 11.05
CA ALA A 105 -4.63 -18.33 11.39
C ALA A 105 -5.64 -18.65 10.28
N VAL A 106 -6.69 -19.40 10.63
CA VAL A 106 -7.75 -19.84 9.69
C VAL A 106 -8.36 -18.65 8.94
N LEU A 107 -8.73 -17.58 9.65
CA LEU A 107 -9.34 -16.39 9.04
C LEU A 107 -8.42 -15.72 8.01
N LEU A 108 -7.10 -15.66 8.26
CA LEU A 108 -6.15 -15.09 7.32
C LEU A 108 -5.96 -15.98 6.09
N THR A 109 -5.96 -17.30 6.29
CA THR A 109 -5.88 -18.27 5.20
C THR A 109 -7.10 -18.18 4.28
N GLU A 110 -8.30 -18.12 4.86
CA GLU A 110 -9.56 -17.96 4.11
C GLU A 110 -9.58 -16.63 3.33
N GLU A 111 -9.20 -15.53 3.97
CA GLU A 111 -9.10 -14.22 3.32
C GLU A 111 -8.09 -14.23 2.16
N GLN A 112 -6.92 -14.85 2.36
CA GLN A 112 -5.92 -14.99 1.30
C GLN A 112 -6.47 -15.81 0.13
N ASN A 113 -7.13 -16.93 0.40
CA ASN A 113 -7.71 -17.80 -0.64
C ASN A 113 -8.79 -17.06 -1.43
N LEU A 114 -9.67 -16.33 -0.75
CA LEU A 114 -10.68 -15.50 -1.40
C LEU A 114 -10.06 -14.43 -2.29
N LEU A 115 -9.04 -13.72 -1.82
CA LEU A 115 -8.32 -12.72 -2.62
C LEU A 115 -7.66 -13.34 -3.86
N ARG A 116 -6.99 -14.48 -3.69
CA ARG A 116 -6.27 -15.17 -4.76
C ARG A 116 -7.19 -15.86 -5.77
N SER A 117 -8.49 -16.02 -5.46
CA SER A 117 -9.49 -16.47 -6.43
C SER A 117 -9.68 -15.47 -7.57
N VAL A 118 -9.32 -14.20 -7.36
CA VAL A 118 -9.36 -13.16 -8.39
C VAL A 118 -8.15 -13.30 -9.33
N PRO A 119 -8.37 -13.47 -10.64
CA PRO A 119 -7.28 -13.58 -11.61
C PRO A 119 -6.31 -12.40 -11.52
N GLY A 120 -5.01 -12.72 -11.51
CA GLY A 120 -3.92 -11.76 -11.39
C GLY A 120 -3.53 -11.42 -9.95
N ILE A 121 -4.35 -11.73 -8.94
CA ILE A 121 -3.97 -11.54 -7.54
C ILE A 121 -3.10 -12.73 -7.08
N GLY A 122 -1.79 -12.51 -7.11
CA GLY A 122 -0.80 -13.44 -6.56
C GLY A 122 -0.64 -13.32 -5.03
N PRO A 123 0.19 -14.17 -4.40
CA PRO A 123 0.39 -14.19 -2.95
C PRO A 123 0.90 -12.85 -2.38
N VAL A 124 1.80 -12.17 -3.09
CA VAL A 124 2.32 -10.86 -2.69
C VAL A 124 1.22 -9.80 -2.72
N ALA A 125 0.41 -9.77 -3.79
CA ALA A 125 -0.69 -8.80 -3.91
C ALA A 125 -1.77 -9.04 -2.85
N ALA A 126 -2.13 -10.30 -2.59
CA ALA A 126 -3.06 -10.68 -1.53
C ALA A 126 -2.54 -10.23 -0.15
N ALA A 127 -1.31 -10.58 0.21
CA ALA A 127 -0.70 -10.15 1.47
C ALA A 127 -0.63 -8.62 1.60
N THR A 128 -0.37 -7.90 0.49
CA THR A 128 -0.36 -6.43 0.45
C THR A 128 -1.75 -5.84 0.79
N LEU A 129 -2.81 -6.42 0.22
CA LEU A 129 -4.19 -6.00 0.48
C LEU A 129 -4.59 -6.30 1.93
N MET A 130 -4.33 -7.52 2.41
CA MET A 130 -4.63 -7.92 3.80
C MET A 130 -3.91 -7.03 4.83
N ALA A 131 -2.66 -6.65 4.54
CA ALA A 131 -1.83 -5.82 5.42
C ALA A 131 -2.22 -4.33 5.42
N LEU A 132 -2.53 -3.77 4.26
CA LEU A 132 -2.64 -2.32 4.07
C LEU A 132 -4.06 -1.86 3.70
N MET A 133 -5.03 -2.77 3.64
CA MET A 133 -6.43 -2.48 3.33
C MET A 133 -7.40 -3.33 4.16
N PRO A 134 -7.40 -3.18 5.50
CA PRO A 134 -8.32 -3.89 6.38
C PRO A 134 -9.80 -3.53 6.14
N GLU A 135 -10.09 -2.43 5.44
CA GLU A 135 -11.45 -2.00 5.12
C GLU A 135 -12.10 -2.81 3.98
N LEU A 136 -11.33 -3.67 3.32
CA LEU A 136 -11.83 -4.48 2.22
C LEU A 136 -12.95 -5.41 2.71
N GLY A 137 -14.08 -5.42 2.00
CA GLY A 137 -15.27 -6.18 2.40
C GLY A 137 -16.20 -5.47 3.39
N THR A 138 -15.75 -4.41 4.08
CA THR A 138 -16.58 -3.65 5.04
C THR A 138 -17.01 -2.27 4.53
N ARG A 139 -16.35 -1.74 3.50
CA ARG A 139 -16.68 -0.46 2.87
C ARG A 139 -17.15 -0.63 1.43
N SER A 140 -17.85 0.38 0.91
CA SER A 140 -18.34 0.37 -0.47
C SER A 140 -17.18 0.29 -1.49
N PRO A 141 -17.39 -0.32 -2.68
CA PRO A 141 -16.38 -0.38 -3.72
C PRO A 141 -15.82 0.99 -4.13
N LYS A 142 -16.66 2.04 -4.11
CA LYS A 142 -16.23 3.42 -4.40
C LYS A 142 -15.25 3.94 -3.35
N THR A 143 -15.53 3.67 -2.07
CA THR A 143 -14.62 4.03 -0.97
C THR A 143 -13.30 3.28 -1.08
N ILE A 144 -13.34 1.98 -1.38
CA ILE A 144 -12.14 1.16 -1.59
C ILE A 144 -11.31 1.69 -2.76
N ALA A 145 -11.93 2.01 -3.90
CA ALA A 145 -11.23 2.60 -5.04
C ALA A 145 -10.58 3.94 -4.70
N ALA A 146 -11.23 4.79 -3.90
CA ALA A 146 -10.65 6.05 -3.42
C ALA A 146 -9.48 5.81 -2.45
N LEU A 147 -9.60 4.88 -1.50
CA LEU A 147 -8.53 4.50 -0.57
C LEU A 147 -7.33 3.89 -1.29
N ALA A 148 -7.56 3.06 -2.31
CA ALA A 148 -6.50 2.55 -3.19
C ALA A 148 -5.83 3.66 -4.00
N GLY A 149 -6.46 4.83 -4.15
CA GLY A 149 -6.01 5.89 -5.04
C GLY A 149 -6.24 5.55 -6.53
N LEU A 150 -7.30 4.80 -6.82
CA LEU A 150 -7.74 4.42 -8.16
C LEU A 150 -8.95 5.26 -8.64
N ALA A 151 -9.69 5.87 -7.73
CA ALA A 151 -10.84 6.70 -8.06
C ALA A 151 -10.41 8.09 -8.57
N PRO A 152 -10.81 8.51 -9.79
CA PRO A 152 -10.58 9.86 -10.28
C PRO A 152 -11.56 10.86 -9.63
N PHE A 153 -11.07 12.04 -9.28
CA PHE A 153 -11.86 13.15 -8.76
C PHE A 153 -12.07 14.23 -9.81
N ASN A 154 -13.22 14.92 -9.73
CA ASN A 154 -13.49 16.10 -10.55
C ASN A 154 -12.54 17.25 -10.17
N VAL A 155 -12.14 18.04 -11.17
CA VAL A 155 -11.32 19.24 -11.01
C VAL A 155 -12.05 20.38 -11.72
N ASP A 156 -13.23 20.69 -11.20
CA ASP A 156 -14.16 21.62 -11.83
C ASP A 156 -14.34 22.85 -10.94
N SER A 157 -14.44 24.05 -11.54
CA SER A 157 -14.69 25.31 -10.83
C SER A 157 -15.54 26.27 -11.67
N GLY A 158 -16.71 26.66 -11.18
CA GLY A 158 -17.63 27.51 -11.95
C GLY A 158 -17.96 26.86 -13.32
N GLN A 159 -17.58 27.53 -14.41
CA GLN A 159 -17.71 27.00 -15.77
C GLN A 159 -16.54 26.13 -16.25
N PHE A 160 -15.41 26.11 -15.51
CA PHE A 160 -14.25 25.31 -15.86
C PHE A 160 -14.52 23.82 -15.57
N ARG A 161 -14.29 22.98 -16.58
CA ARG A 161 -14.29 21.52 -16.45
C ARG A 161 -12.90 20.97 -16.73
N GLY A 162 -12.22 20.54 -15.67
CA GLY A 162 -10.86 20.03 -15.75
C GLY A 162 -10.79 18.54 -16.08
N LYS A 163 -9.59 18.08 -16.44
CA LYS A 163 -9.35 16.64 -16.56
C LYS A 163 -9.43 16.01 -15.17
N ARG A 164 -10.25 14.96 -15.03
CA ARG A 164 -10.34 14.20 -13.78
C ARG A 164 -9.02 13.50 -13.49
N VAL A 165 -8.57 13.57 -12.24
CA VAL A 165 -7.29 12.99 -11.81
C VAL A 165 -7.45 12.21 -10.51
N ILE A 166 -6.62 11.19 -10.32
CA ILE A 166 -6.49 10.54 -9.02
C ILE A 166 -5.80 11.50 -8.04
N LYS A 167 -6.23 11.53 -6.78
CA LYS A 167 -5.61 12.36 -5.73
C LYS A 167 -5.47 11.55 -4.44
N GLY A 168 -4.24 11.42 -3.95
CA GLY A 168 -3.94 10.69 -2.71
C GLY A 168 -4.06 9.16 -2.83
N GLY A 169 -4.58 8.53 -1.78
CA GLY A 169 -4.71 7.08 -1.64
C GLY A 169 -3.41 6.34 -1.30
N ARG A 170 -3.53 5.02 -1.11
CA ARG A 170 -2.43 4.12 -0.73
C ARG A 170 -1.66 3.67 -1.96
N ARG A 171 -0.60 4.41 -2.29
CA ARG A 171 0.26 4.15 -3.48
C ARG A 171 0.66 2.67 -3.61
N ARG A 172 1.08 2.04 -2.52
CA ARG A 172 1.53 0.64 -2.55
C ARG A 172 0.42 -0.34 -2.94
N ILE A 173 -0.81 -0.11 -2.47
CA ILE A 173 -2.00 -0.88 -2.89
C ILE A 173 -2.25 -0.68 -4.38
N ARG A 174 -2.22 0.56 -4.87
CA ARG A 174 -2.37 0.84 -6.31
C ARG A 174 -1.36 0.09 -7.16
N GLU A 175 -0.09 0.09 -6.77
CA GLU A 175 0.98 -0.63 -7.48
C GLU A 175 0.75 -2.14 -7.49
N ALA A 176 0.33 -2.72 -6.35
CA ALA A 176 -0.02 -4.13 -6.28
C ALA A 176 -1.21 -4.49 -7.18
N LEU A 177 -2.27 -3.68 -7.17
CA LEU A 177 -3.45 -3.87 -8.02
C LEU A 177 -3.13 -3.66 -9.51
N TYR A 178 -2.24 -2.73 -9.84
CA TYR A 178 -1.77 -2.52 -11.20
C TYR A 178 -1.02 -3.74 -11.74
N MET A 179 -0.09 -4.30 -10.95
CA MET A 179 0.61 -5.54 -11.34
C MET A 179 -0.34 -6.74 -11.42
N ALA A 180 -1.35 -6.80 -10.55
CA ALA A 180 -2.39 -7.81 -10.63
C ALA A 180 -3.20 -7.68 -11.93
N ALA A 181 -3.58 -6.45 -12.30
CA ALA A 181 -4.28 -6.17 -13.55
C ALA A 181 -3.44 -6.59 -14.77
N ILE A 182 -2.16 -6.20 -14.87
CA ILE A 182 -1.27 -6.63 -15.97
C ILE A 182 -1.27 -8.16 -16.10
N THR A 183 -1.14 -8.86 -14.97
CA THR A 183 -1.12 -10.32 -14.93
C THR A 183 -2.47 -10.91 -15.39
N ALA A 184 -3.58 -10.32 -14.95
CA ALA A 184 -4.92 -10.73 -15.35
C ALA A 184 -5.17 -10.53 -16.86
N VAL A 185 -4.66 -9.45 -17.45
CA VAL A 185 -4.82 -9.15 -18.89
C VAL A 185 -4.05 -10.13 -19.77
N ARG A 186 -2.94 -10.68 -19.28
CA ARG A 186 -2.16 -11.71 -19.97
C ARG A 186 -2.76 -13.12 -19.84
N SER A 187 -3.80 -13.29 -19.03
CA SER A 187 -4.47 -14.57 -18.82
C SER A 187 -5.60 -14.82 -19.83
N LYS A 188 -6.15 -16.05 -19.87
CA LYS A 188 -7.33 -16.38 -20.71
C LYS A 188 -8.67 -15.93 -20.10
N HIS A 189 -8.65 -15.13 -19.04
CA HIS A 189 -9.86 -14.73 -18.29
C HIS A 189 -10.61 -13.56 -18.97
N ARG A 190 -11.87 -13.33 -18.58
CA ARG A 190 -12.72 -12.22 -19.11
C ARG A 190 -12.05 -10.84 -19.01
N PHE A 191 -11.15 -10.64 -18.05
CA PHE A 191 -10.42 -9.39 -17.87
C PHE A 191 -9.50 -9.07 -19.05
N ALA A 192 -8.97 -10.08 -19.75
CA ALA A 192 -8.18 -9.87 -20.96
C ALA A 192 -8.99 -9.23 -22.10
N ARG A 193 -10.32 -9.36 -22.09
CA ARG A 193 -11.22 -8.73 -23.08
C ARG A 193 -11.61 -7.29 -22.71
N ILE A 194 -11.57 -6.94 -21.42
CA ILE A 194 -12.00 -5.63 -20.92
C ILE A 194 -10.86 -4.60 -21.01
N TYR A 195 -9.61 -5.06 -20.88
CA TYR A 195 -8.42 -4.21 -20.82
C TYR A 195 -7.51 -4.30 -22.06
N LYS A 196 -7.84 -5.16 -23.04
CA LYS A 196 -7.31 -5.04 -24.41
C LYS A 196 -8.10 -3.95 -25.13
#